data_AF-A0A960SCK1-F1
#
_entry.id   AF-A0A960SCK1-F1
#
_cell.length_a   1.000
_cell.length_b   1.000
_cell.length_c   1.000
_cell.angle_alpha   90.00
_cell.angle_beta   90.00
_cell.angle_gamma   90.00
#
_symmetry.space_group_name_H-M   'P 1'
#
loop_
_entity.id
_entity.type
_entity.pdbx_description
1 polymer ?
#
loop_
_entity_poly.entity_id
_entity_poly.type
_entity_poly.pdbx_seq_one_letter_code
_entity_poly.pdbx_strand_id
1 'polypeptide(L)'
;MSEKPIATPKISRRKFGKISATAASAAFGFQFIPSAAWGKLTKPTLVAIGAGGKGNADTRGCVDAGFDLIGLVDVVDASKLPSSASKNKRLNSVIEVRKRYPGARFWTDYREMISDMK
;
A
#
# COMPACT_ATOMS: atom_id res chain seq x y z
N MET A 1 -37.30 24.23 -57.43
CA MET A 1 -36.83 23.18 -56.49
C MET A 1 -36.70 23.83 -55.13
N SER A 2 -37.50 23.43 -54.14
CA SER A 2 -37.51 24.05 -52.79
C SER A 2 -36.90 23.06 -51.81
N GLU A 3 -35.75 23.41 -51.25
CA GLU A 3 -35.11 22.62 -50.19
C GLU A 3 -35.88 22.81 -48.88
N LYS A 4 -36.28 21.69 -48.27
CA LYS A 4 -36.89 21.68 -46.93
C LYS A 4 -35.78 21.81 -45.88
N PRO A 5 -35.92 22.72 -44.89
CA PRO A 5 -34.90 22.88 -43.86
C PRO A 5 -34.86 21.66 -42.94
N ILE A 6 -33.65 21.19 -42.64
CA ILE A 6 -33.39 20.08 -41.72
C ILE A 6 -33.68 20.57 -40.29
N ALA A 7 -34.69 19.98 -39.65
CA ALA A 7 -35.05 20.30 -38.28
C ALA A 7 -33.93 19.84 -37.32
N THR A 8 -33.27 20.81 -36.69
CA THR A 8 -32.31 20.54 -35.61
C THR A 8 -33.08 20.15 -34.33
N PRO A 9 -32.78 19.00 -33.72
CA PRO A 9 -33.49 18.59 -32.51
C PRO A 9 -33.16 19.55 -31.35
N LYS A 10 -34.14 20.35 -30.94
CA LYS A 10 -34.03 21.22 -29.76
C LYS A 10 -33.94 20.34 -28.51
N ILE A 11 -32.75 20.19 -27.93
CA ILE A 11 -32.55 19.56 -26.63
C ILE A 11 -33.24 20.44 -25.58
N SER A 12 -34.34 19.94 -25.02
CA SER A 12 -35.00 20.63 -23.91
C SER A 12 -34.25 20.37 -22.60
N ARG A 13 -34.29 21.34 -21.69
CA ARG A 13 -33.69 21.24 -20.34
C ARG A 13 -34.09 19.96 -19.60
N ARG A 14 -35.32 19.49 -19.80
CA ARG A 14 -35.86 18.24 -19.23
C ARG A 14 -35.19 16.99 -19.82
N LYS A 15 -34.83 17.03 -21.10
CA LYS A 15 -34.13 15.93 -21.79
C LYS A 15 -32.65 15.89 -21.37
N PHE A 16 -32.03 17.06 -21.22
CA PHE A 16 -30.67 17.18 -20.69
C PHE A 16 -30.57 16.62 -19.27
N GLY A 17 -31.47 17.03 -18.35
CA GLY A 17 -31.46 16.52 -16.98
C GLY A 17 -31.63 14.99 -16.88
N LYS A 18 -32.45 14.40 -17.75
CA LYS A 18 -32.57 12.93 -17.83
C LYS A 18 -31.27 12.27 -18.32
N ILE A 19 -30.66 12.80 -19.38
CA ILE A 19 -29.41 12.27 -19.93
C ILE A 19 -28.26 12.41 -18.92
N SER A 20 -28.16 13.56 -18.25
CA SER A 20 -27.15 13.80 -17.21
C SER A 20 -27.35 12.92 -15.98
N ALA A 21 -28.59 12.70 -15.53
CA ALA A 21 -28.89 11.80 -14.42
C ALA A 21 -28.53 10.35 -14.76
N THR A 22 -28.84 9.88 -15.97
CA THR A 22 -28.44 8.54 -16.44
C THR A 22 -26.91 8.41 -16.54
N ALA A 23 -26.21 9.41 -17.07
CA ALA A 23 -24.75 9.41 -17.17
C ALA A 23 -24.07 9.43 -15.79
N ALA A 24 -24.59 10.23 -14.84
CA ALA A 24 -24.10 10.25 -13.46
C ALA A 24 -24.31 8.90 -12.77
N SER A 25 -25.47 8.25 -12.96
CA SER A 25 -25.72 6.92 -12.39
C SER A 25 -24.81 5.82 -12.95
N ALA A 26 -24.33 5.96 -14.19
CA ALA A 26 -23.37 5.04 -14.79
C ALA A 26 -21.93 5.29 -14.32
N ALA A 27 -21.54 6.56 -14.07
CA ALA A 27 -20.20 6.92 -13.61
C ALA A 27 -19.97 6.62 -12.11
N PHE A 28 -21.02 6.69 -11.29
CA PHE A 28 -20.97 6.33 -9.86
C PHE A 28 -21.51 4.92 -9.57
N GLY A 29 -21.84 4.16 -10.61
CA GLY A 29 -22.58 2.90 -10.53
C GLY A 29 -21.89 1.86 -9.65
N PHE A 30 -20.66 1.46 -9.94
CA PHE A 30 -20.00 0.41 -9.14
C PHE A 30 -18.49 0.52 -9.24
N GLN A 31 -17.87 1.31 -8.37
CA GLN A 31 -16.44 1.16 -8.10
C GLN A 31 -16.29 -0.07 -7.20
N PHE A 32 -16.28 -1.26 -7.81
CA PHE A 32 -15.97 -2.52 -7.14
C PHE A 32 -14.50 -2.48 -6.70
N ILE A 33 -14.24 -1.82 -5.58
CA ILE A 33 -12.98 -2.00 -4.86
C ILE A 33 -13.14 -3.35 -4.15
N PRO A 34 -12.33 -4.37 -4.48
CA PRO A 34 -12.39 -5.66 -3.79
C PRO A 34 -12.36 -5.42 -2.28
N SER A 35 -13.17 -6.14 -1.50
CA SER A 35 -13.20 -5.98 -0.04
C SER A 35 -11.82 -6.15 0.60
N ALA A 36 -10.96 -6.97 0.00
CA ALA A 36 -9.56 -7.15 0.39
C ALA A 36 -8.66 -5.91 0.17
N ALA A 37 -9.05 -4.99 -0.72
CA ALA A 37 -8.37 -3.71 -0.96
C ALA A 37 -8.92 -2.57 -0.08
N TRP A 38 -10.10 -2.77 0.51
CA TRP A 38 -10.70 -1.83 1.46
C TRP A 38 -9.84 -1.79 2.73
N GLY A 39 -9.37 -0.60 3.13
CA GLY A 39 -8.43 -0.42 4.24
C GLY A 39 -6.94 -0.56 3.84
N LYS A 40 -6.58 -1.50 2.96
CA LYS A 40 -5.19 -1.63 2.46
C LYS A 40 -4.74 -0.48 1.57
N LEU A 41 -5.67 0.22 0.91
CA LEU A 41 -5.40 1.43 0.12
C LEU A 41 -5.34 2.71 0.96
N THR A 42 -5.61 2.65 2.27
CA THR A 42 -5.66 3.86 3.11
C THR A 42 -4.30 4.26 3.67
N LYS A 43 -3.31 3.35 3.62
CA LYS A 43 -2.00 3.50 4.24
C LYS A 43 -0.92 3.07 3.25
N PRO A 44 0.20 3.79 3.17
CA PRO A 44 1.33 3.32 2.39
C PRO A 44 1.90 2.03 2.99
N THR A 45 2.15 1.04 2.13
CA THR A 45 2.82 -0.20 2.50
C THR A 45 4.33 0.02 2.59
N LEU A 46 4.96 -0.53 3.63
CA LEU A 46 6.37 -0.36 3.92
C LEU A 46 7.09 -1.69 4.08
N VAL A 47 8.30 -1.75 3.53
CA VAL A 47 9.32 -2.74 3.89
C VAL A 47 10.57 -1.99 4.33
N ALA A 48 11.11 -2.33 5.49
CA ALA A 48 12.32 -1.70 6.01
C ALA A 48 13.56 -2.55 5.71
N ILE A 49 14.49 -1.99 4.93
CA ILE A 49 15.79 -2.62 4.62
C ILE A 49 16.87 -2.01 5.51
N GLY A 50 17.64 -2.85 6.21
CA GLY A 50 18.57 -2.42 7.25
C GLY A 50 17.84 -2.06 8.54
N ALA A 51 17.05 -3.00 9.08
CA ALA A 51 16.12 -2.78 10.19
C ALA A 51 16.80 -2.42 11.53
N GLY A 52 18.10 -2.65 11.70
CA GLY A 52 18.85 -2.28 12.89
C GLY A 52 19.23 -0.79 12.99
N GLY A 53 19.75 -0.38 14.16
CA GLY A 53 20.33 0.94 14.38
C GLY A 53 19.40 2.11 13.99
N LYS A 54 19.83 2.95 13.04
CA LYS A 54 19.02 4.08 12.53
C LYS A 54 17.76 3.59 11.80
N GLY A 55 17.84 2.49 11.05
CA GLY A 55 16.69 1.96 10.33
C GLY A 55 15.54 1.56 11.26
N ASN A 56 15.82 1.19 12.51
CA ASN A 56 14.79 0.99 13.54
C ASN A 56 14.04 2.29 13.85
N ALA A 57 14.76 3.40 14.01
CA ALA A 57 14.16 4.70 14.28
C ALA A 57 13.30 5.17 13.10
N ASP A 58 13.80 5.03 11.87
CA ASP A 58 13.06 5.40 10.66
C ASP A 58 11.81 4.51 10.48
N THR A 59 11.95 3.19 10.67
CA THR A 59 10.83 2.23 10.64
C THR A 59 9.77 2.60 11.66
N ARG A 60 10.17 2.93 12.89
CA ARG A 60 9.26 3.36 13.95
C ARG A 60 8.54 4.65 13.55
N GLY A 61 9.26 5.64 13.02
CA GLY A 61 8.64 6.89 12.56
C GLY A 61 7.57 6.65 11.49
N CYS A 62 7.81 5.74 10.54
CA CYS A 62 6.82 5.38 9.53
C CYS A 62 5.61 4.65 10.13
N VAL A 63 5.84 3.69 11.05
CA VAL A 63 4.74 2.97 11.72
C VAL A 63 3.90 3.93 12.56
N ASP A 64 4.53 4.84 13.30
CA ASP A 64 3.87 5.87 14.10
C ASP A 64 3.08 6.85 13.20
N ALA A 65 3.55 7.10 11.97
CA ALA A 65 2.83 7.85 10.94
C ALA A 65 1.71 7.06 10.24
N GLY A 66 1.52 5.78 10.59
CA GLY A 66 0.41 4.95 10.11
C GLY A 66 0.71 4.08 8.89
N PHE A 67 1.98 3.87 8.53
CA PHE A 67 2.35 2.97 7.43
C PHE A 67 2.08 1.51 7.80
N ASP A 68 1.73 0.68 6.81
CA ASP A 68 1.55 -0.76 7.00
C ASP A 68 2.88 -1.49 6.77
N LEU A 69 3.56 -1.87 7.85
CA LEU A 69 4.84 -2.55 7.80
C LEU A 69 4.64 -4.04 7.53
N ILE A 70 4.90 -4.46 6.29
CA ILE A 70 4.73 -5.85 5.86
C ILE A 70 6.03 -6.67 5.95
N GLY A 71 7.17 -6.00 6.09
CA GLY A 71 8.47 -6.63 5.88
C GLY A 71 9.65 -5.95 6.54
N LEU A 72 10.64 -6.76 6.92
CA LEU A 72 11.95 -6.37 7.43
C LEU A 72 13.03 -7.12 6.64
N VAL A 73 14.12 -6.43 6.30
CA VAL A 73 15.28 -7.04 5.64
C VAL A 73 16.54 -6.67 6.40
N ASP A 74 17.33 -7.66 6.77
CA ASP A 74 18.66 -7.45 7.33
C ASP A 74 19.55 -8.65 7.02
N VAL A 75 20.84 -8.41 6.74
CA VAL A 75 21.79 -9.47 6.33
C VAL A 75 21.92 -10.55 7.40
N VAL A 76 21.77 -10.15 8.68
CA VAL A 76 21.94 -11.05 9.80
C VAL A 76 20.61 -11.46 10.40
N ASP A 77 20.29 -12.74 10.28
CA ASP A 77 19.18 -13.35 11.02
C ASP A 77 19.58 -13.57 12.48
N ALA A 78 19.24 -12.60 13.32
CA ALA A 78 19.61 -12.63 14.72
C ALA A 78 18.90 -13.72 15.55
N SER A 79 17.88 -14.41 15.00
CA SER A 79 17.25 -15.57 15.66
C SER A 79 18.13 -16.83 15.59
N LYS A 80 19.05 -16.88 14.63
CA LYS A 80 19.96 -18.02 14.40
C LYS A 80 21.30 -17.87 15.10
N LEU A 81 21.50 -16.78 15.83
CA LEU A 81 22.77 -16.49 16.49
C LEU A 81 22.81 -17.09 17.91
N PRO A 82 23.98 -17.55 18.36
CA PRO A 82 24.16 -18.02 19.73
C PRO A 82 23.94 -16.88 20.72
N SER A 83 23.46 -17.20 21.93
CA SER A 83 23.16 -16.20 22.98
C SER A 83 24.36 -15.31 23.34
N SER A 84 25.59 -15.78 23.08
CA SER A 84 26.83 -15.01 23.24
C SER A 84 26.94 -13.82 22.26
N ALA A 85 26.34 -13.92 21.07
CA ALA A 85 26.31 -12.85 20.06
C ALA A 85 25.40 -11.68 20.46
N SER A 86 24.47 -11.91 21.41
CA SER A 86 23.59 -10.88 21.98
C SER A 86 24.34 -9.84 22.83
N LYS A 87 25.67 -9.97 23.02
CA LYS A 87 26.49 -8.91 23.62
C LYS A 87 26.80 -7.77 22.64
N ASN A 88 26.55 -7.95 21.34
CA ASN A 88 26.77 -6.91 20.35
C ASN A 88 25.54 -5.99 20.23
N LYS A 89 25.71 -4.70 20.56
CA LYS A 89 24.66 -3.67 20.48
C LYS A 89 23.97 -3.60 19.11
N ARG A 90 24.72 -3.81 18.02
CA ARG A 90 24.14 -3.79 16.65
C ARG A 90 23.14 -4.93 16.45
N LEU A 91 23.51 -6.14 16.87
CA LEU A 91 22.66 -7.32 16.77
C LEU A 91 21.41 -7.21 17.65
N ASN A 92 21.56 -6.67 18.86
CA ASN A 92 20.42 -6.45 19.75
C ASN A 92 19.38 -5.52 19.12
N SER A 93 19.80 -4.48 18.40
CA SER A 93 18.85 -3.59 17.73
C SER A 93 18.01 -4.30 16.67
N VAL A 94 18.59 -5.26 15.93
CA VAL A 94 17.87 -6.07 14.93
C VAL A 94 16.91 -7.05 15.60
N ILE A 95 17.34 -7.68 16.71
CA ILE A 95 16.49 -8.57 17.52
C ILE A 95 15.28 -7.81 18.06
N GLU A 96 15.50 -6.62 18.60
CA GLU A 96 14.43 -5.78 19.16
C GLU A 96 13.40 -5.39 18.10
N VAL A 97 13.83 -5.05 16.88
CA VAL A 97 12.90 -4.69 15.80
C VAL A 97 12.02 -5.87 15.41
N ARG A 98 12.59 -7.07 15.26
CA ARG A 98 11.81 -8.28 14.96
C ARG A 98 10.85 -8.65 16.08
N LYS A 99 11.25 -8.47 17.35
CA LYS A 99 10.35 -8.67 18.49
C LYS A 99 9.22 -7.66 18.53
N ARG A 100 9.47 -6.41 18.14
CA ARG A 100 8.48 -5.34 18.11
C ARG A 100 7.45 -5.55 17.00
N TYR A 101 7.87 -6.07 15.85
CA TYR A 101 7.00 -6.28 14.69
C TYR A 101 6.94 -7.77 14.30
N PRO A 102 6.34 -8.64 15.14
CA PRO A 102 6.32 -10.08 14.89
C PRO A 102 5.48 -10.49 13.67
N GLY A 103 4.57 -9.62 13.21
CA GLY A 103 3.76 -9.84 12.01
C GLY A 103 4.46 -9.50 10.69
N ALA A 104 5.60 -8.81 10.73
CA ALA A 104 6.36 -8.47 9.54
C ALA A 104 7.20 -9.68 9.08
N ARG A 105 7.12 -10.01 7.79
CA ARG A 105 7.97 -11.05 7.20
C ARG A 105 9.44 -10.60 7.24
N PHE A 106 10.37 -11.53 7.34
CA PHE A 106 11.80 -11.21 7.41
C PHE A 106 12.58 -11.93 6.32
N TRP A 107 13.46 -11.19 5.63
CA TRP A 107 14.41 -11.72 4.67
C TRP A 107 15.84 -11.36 5.03
N THR A 108 16.78 -12.22 4.64
CA THR A 108 18.21 -11.95 4.76
C THR A 108 18.79 -11.25 3.54
N ASP A 109 18.15 -11.41 2.38
CA ASP A 109 18.53 -10.74 1.14
C ASP A 109 17.31 -9.96 0.59
N TYR A 110 17.53 -8.70 0.22
CA TYR A 110 16.50 -7.85 -0.38
C TYR A 110 16.09 -8.36 -1.77
N ARG A 111 16.93 -9.13 -2.46
CA ARG A 111 16.62 -9.72 -3.77
C ARG A 111 15.60 -10.84 -3.61
N GLU A 112 15.75 -11.67 -2.58
CA GLU A 112 14.77 -12.69 -2.21
C GLU A 112 13.44 -12.03 -1.85
N MET A 113 13.49 -10.96 -1.05
CA MET A 113 12.31 -10.15 -0.74
C MET A 113 11.61 -9.64 -2.02
N ILE A 114 12.34 -9.01 -2.94
CA ILE A 114 11.76 -8.54 -4.22
C ILE A 114 11.18 -9.70 -5.02
N SER A 115 11.85 -10.85 -5.05
CA SER A 115 11.38 -12.02 -5.80
C SER A 115 10.10 -12.62 -5.21
N ASP A 116 9.95 -12.60 -3.89
CA ASP A 116 8.83 -13.16 -3.14
C ASP A 116 7.62 -12.19 -3.04
N MET A 117 7.84 -10.91 -3.37
CA MET A 117 6.80 -9.87 -3.45
C MET A 117 6.29 -9.56 -4.86
N LYS A 118 6.83 -10.23 -5.89
CA LYS A 118 6.32 -10.16 -7.27
C LYS A 118 5.10 -11.04 -7.44
#